data_AF-A0A3B9H6C2-F1
#
_entry.id   AF-A0A3B9H6C2-F1
#
_cell.length_a   1.000
_cell.length_b   1.000
_cell.length_c   1.000
_cell.angle_alpha   90.00
_cell.angle_beta   90.00
_cell.angle_gamma   90.00
#
_symmetry.space_group_name_H-M   'P 1'
#
loop_
_entity.id
_entity.type
_entity.pdbx_description
1 polymer ?
#
loop_
_entity_poly.entity_id
_entity_poly.type
_entity_poly.pdbx_seq_one_letter_code
_entity_poly.pdbx_strand_id
1 'polypeptide(L)' 'QHYQNTDVWMITASMEGLKNFGLRTSRKIKLFNGKLESRLVNYHIYSGSKL' A
#
# COMPACT_ATOMS: atom_id res chain seq x y z
N GLN A 1 3.61 0.90 -17.18
CA GLN A 1 3.93 1.64 -15.93
C GLN A 1 3.50 3.09 -16.10
N HIS A 2 2.24 3.40 -15.84
CA HIS A 2 1.78 4.78 -15.70
C HIS A 2 1.85 5.10 -14.20
N TYR A 3 2.23 6.33 -13.80
CA TYR A 3 2.46 6.76 -12.41
C TYR A 3 3.81 6.38 -11.78
N GLN A 4 4.89 6.39 -12.57
CA GLN A 4 6.24 6.36 -12.00
C GLN A 4 6.49 7.58 -11.09
N ASN A 5 7.30 7.39 -10.05
CA ASN A 5 7.68 8.40 -9.06
C ASN A 5 6.49 9.02 -8.32
N THR A 6 5.51 8.17 -7.99
CA THR A 6 4.33 8.55 -7.21
C THR A 6 4.22 7.76 -5.91
N ASP A 7 3.55 8.36 -4.93
CA ASP A 7 3.14 7.69 -3.71
C ASP A 7 1.70 7.21 -3.84
N VAL A 8 1.50 5.91 -3.72
CA VAL A 8 0.18 5.30 -3.66
C VAL A 8 -0.20 5.10 -2.20
N TRP A 9 -1.31 5.67 -1.79
CA TRP A 9 -1.93 5.46 -0.49
C TRP A 9 -3.21 4.65 -0.66
N MET A 10 -3.37 3.60 0.15
CA MET A 10 -4.50 2.69 0.07
C MET A 10 -5.03 2.36 1.46
N ILE A 11 -6.36 2.39 1.62
CA ILE A 11 -7.04 1.92 2.82
C ILE A 11 -7.59 0.52 2.53
N THR A 12 -7.27 -0.46 3.37
CA THR A 12 -7.78 -1.82 3.22
C THR A 12 -8.02 -2.50 4.57
N ALA A 13 -9.08 -3.31 4.64
CA ALA A 13 -9.31 -4.26 5.73
C ALA A 13 -8.74 -5.65 5.42
N SER A 14 -8.37 -5.93 4.16
CA SER A 14 -7.86 -7.23 3.72
C SER A 14 -6.34 -7.28 3.78
N MET A 15 -5.83 -8.06 4.72
CA MET A 15 -4.39 -8.30 4.88
C MET A 15 -3.83 -9.28 3.85
N GLU A 16 -4.68 -10.18 3.37
CA GLU A 16 -4.33 -11.12 2.32
C GLU A 16 -4.19 -10.43 0.97
N GLY A 17 -5.10 -9.49 0.66
CA GLY A 17 -5.03 -8.69 -0.58
C GLY A 17 -3.74 -7.87 -0.71
N LEU A 18 -3.13 -7.46 0.40
CA LEU A 18 -1.83 -6.77 0.39
C LEU A 18 -0.69 -7.65 -0.14
N LYS A 19 -0.75 -8.97 0.05
CA LYS A 19 0.29 -9.90 -0.44
C LYS A 19 0.31 -9.98 -1.96
N ASN A 20 -0.86 -9.83 -2.59
CA ASN A 20 -1.01 -9.91 -4.05
C ASN A 20 -0.45 -8.69 -4.77
N PHE A 21 -0.20 -7.59 -4.06
CA PHE A 21 0.31 -6.36 -4.66
C PHE A 21 1.79 -6.47 -5.06
N GLY A 22 2.53 -7.46 -4.55
CA GLY A 22 3.92 -7.73 -4.93
C GLY A 22 4.95 -6.63 -4.57
N LEU A 23 4.48 -5.50 -4.03
CA LEU A 23 5.31 -4.36 -3.63
C LEU A 23 5.53 -4.37 -2.12
N ARG A 24 6.74 -3.96 -1.71
CA ARG A 24 7.03 -3.72 -0.30
C ARG A 24 6.36 -2.42 0.15
N THR A 25 5.47 -2.50 1.13
CA THR A 25 4.88 -1.33 1.78
C THR A 25 5.96 -0.51 2.47
N SER A 26 5.97 0.80 2.22
CA SER A 26 6.88 1.74 2.87
C SER A 26 6.35 2.19 4.25
N ARG A 27 5.03 2.30 4.39
CA ARG A 27 4.36 2.52 5.68
C ARG A 27 3.10 1.65 5.80
N LYS A 28 2.77 1.31 7.04
CA LYS A 28 1.58 0.54 7.40
C LYS A 28 1.04 1.05 8.74
N ILE A 29 -0.07 1.78 8.69
CA ILE A 29 -0.68 2.43 9.84
C ILE A 29 -1.99 1.69 10.15
N LYS A 30 -2.12 1.17 11.38
CA LYS A 30 -3.39 0.58 11.84
C LYS A 30 -4.38 1.68 12.13
N LEU A 31 -5.60 1.53 11.61
CA LEU A 31 -6.71 2.46 11.85
C LEU A 31 -8.04 1.70 11.84
N PHE A 32 -9.12 2.40 12.07
CA PHE A 32 -10.46 1.83 11.97
C PHE A 32 -11.28 2.65 10.97
N ASN A 33 -11.88 1.98 9.99
CA ASN A 33 -12.87 2.58 9.10
C ASN A 33 -14.25 2.35 9.71
N GLY A 34 -14.64 3.23 10.64
CA GLY A 34 -15.78 2.99 11.52
C GLY A 34 -15.48 1.88 12.54
N LYS A 35 -16.27 0.80 12.53
CA LYS A 35 -16.02 -0.38 13.39
C LYS A 35 -15.11 -1.42 12.74
N LEU A 36 -14.73 -1.23 11.48
CA LEU A 36 -13.92 -2.18 10.72
C LEU A 36 -12.43 -1.90 10.96
N GLU A 37 -11.70 -2.87 11.53
CA GLU A 37 -10.23 -2.77 11.60
C GLU A 37 -9.65 -2.73 10.19
N SER A 38 -8.88 -1.69 9.91
CA SER A 38 -8.29 -1.44 8.60
C SER A 38 -6.87 -0.92 8.73
N ARG A 39 -6.19 -0.78 7.60
CA ARG A 39 -4.86 -0.21 7.55
C ARG A 39 -4.75 0.78 6.41
N LEU A 40 -4.10 1.90 6.68
CA LEU A 40 -3.61 2.79 5.65
C LEU A 40 -2.19 2.36 5.31
N VAL A 41 -1.99 1.91 4.07
CA VAL A 41 -0.69 1.48 3.55
C VAL A 41 -0.20 2.48 2.51
N ASN A 42 1.11 2.63 2.44
CA ASN A 42 1.77 3.45 1.43
C ASN A 42 2.78 2.62 0.64
N TYR A 43 2.79 2.84 -0.68
CA TYR A 43 3.75 2.29 -1.63
C TYR A 43 4.39 3.41 -2.41
N HIS A 44 5.71 3.40 -2.48
CA HIS A 44 6.45 4.31 -3.35
C HIS A 44 6.72 3.61 -4.68
N ILE A 45 6.18 4.16 -5.77
CA ILE A 45 6.34 3.60 -7.11
C ILE A 45 7.58 4.22 -7.75
N TYR A 46 8.67 3.46 -7.83
CA TYR A 46 9.91 3.93 -8.46
C TYR A 46 9.84 3.80 -9.98
N SER A 47 10.42 4.76 -10.72
CA SER A 47 10.76 4.56 -12.13
C SER A 47 11.90 3.53 -12.25
N GLY A 48 11.56 2.27 -12.54
CA GLY A 48 12.52 1.16 -12.68
C GLY A 48 12.48 0.16 -11.53
N SER A 49 13.22 -0.94 -11.65
CA SER A 49 13.43 -1.89 -10.56
C SER A 49 14.43 -1.30 -9.57
N LYS A 50 14.07 -1.21 -8.28
CA LYS A 50 15.09 -1.15 -7.23
C LYS A 50 15.93 -2.43 -7.34
N LEU A 51 17.13 -2.31 -7.90
CA LEU A 51 18.23 -3.24 -7.63
C LEU A 51 18.64 -3.08 -6.17
#